data_AF-A0A345UBM3-F1
#
_entry.id   AF-A0A345UBM3-F1
#
_cell.length_a   1.000
_cell.length_b   1.000
_cell.length_c   1.000
_cell.angle_alpha   90.00
_cell.angle_beta   90.00
_cell.angle_gamma   90.00
#
_symmetry.space_group_name_H-M   'P 1'
#
loop_
_entity.id
_entity.type
_entity.pdbx_description
1 polymer ?
#
loop_
_entity_poly.entity_id
_entity_poly.type
_entity_poly.pdbx_seq_one_letter_code
_entity_poly.pdbx_strand_id
1 'polypeptide(L)' 'MFNVNWFLLRFITFFVLGGIIIDLEILMLLLGFLFFHISLGLITILNDYIHIKKIKIILLILIRISNIEISRYILELLL' A
#
# COMPACT_ATOMS: atom_id res chain seq x y z
N MET A 1 -30.50 -35.08 -4.34
CA MET A 1 -29.28 -35.77 -4.79
C MET A 1 -28.16 -34.75 -4.88
N PHE A 2 -27.02 -35.02 -4.25
CA PHE A 2 -25.81 -34.24 -4.47
C PHE A 2 -25.37 -34.46 -5.91
N ASN A 3 -25.37 -33.41 -6.72
CA ASN A 3 -24.84 -33.45 -8.08
C ASN A 3 -23.70 -32.44 -8.22
N VAL A 4 -22.96 -32.54 -9.32
CA VAL A 4 -21.80 -31.68 -9.60
C VAL A 4 -22.19 -30.19 -9.58
N ASN A 5 -23.40 -29.85 -10.06
CA ASN A 5 -23.90 -28.47 -10.01
C ASN A 5 -24.07 -27.95 -8.58
N TRP A 6 -24.59 -28.75 -7.65
CA TRP A 6 -24.73 -28.37 -6.24
C TRP A 6 -23.37 -28.14 -5.58
N PHE A 7 -22.36 -28.94 -5.93
CA PHE A 7 -20.99 -28.78 -5.45
C PHE A 7 -20.37 -27.49 -6.03
N LEU A 8 -20.41 -27.30 -7.35
CA LEU A 8 -19.92 -26.10 -8.03
C LEU A 8 -20.52 -24.81 -7.46
N LEU A 9 -21.81 -24.80 -7.14
CA LEU A 9 -22.49 -23.63 -6.59
C LEU A 9 -21.90 -23.18 -5.24
N ARG A 10 -21.38 -24.11 -4.43
CA ARG A 10 -20.66 -23.79 -3.18
C ARG A 10 -19.24 -23.31 -3.41
N PHE A 11 -18.57 -23.78 -4.46
CA PHE A 11 -17.21 -23.33 -4.81
C PHE A 11 -17.19 -21.89 -5.32
N ILE A 12 -18.26 -21.41 -5.93
CA ILE A 12 -18.38 -20.02 -6.38
C ILE A 12 -18.10 -19.05 -5.22
N THR A 13 -18.65 -19.31 -4.03
CA THR A 13 -18.40 -18.46 -2.86
C THR A 13 -16.93 -18.43 -2.47
N PHE A 14 -16.24 -19.58 -2.50
CA PHE A 14 -14.81 -19.65 -2.22
C PHE A 14 -13.96 -18.92 -3.27
N PHE A 15 -14.31 -19.04 -4.56
CA PHE A 15 -13.61 -18.32 -5.62
C PHE A 15 -13.84 -16.81 -5.56
N VAL A 16 -15.06 -16.36 -5.24
CA VAL A 16 -15.36 -14.93 -5.07
C VAL A 16 -14.59 -14.36 -3.89
N LEU A 17 -14.60 -15.03 -2.73
CA LEU A 17 -13.83 -14.59 -1.55
C LEU A 17 -12.32 -14.61 -1.84
N GLY A 18 -11.83 -15.65 -2.50
CA GLY A 18 -10.43 -15.74 -2.91
C GLY A 18 -10.03 -14.61 -3.86
N GLY A 19 -10.88 -14.30 -4.84
CA GLY A 19 -10.66 -13.17 -5.76
C GLY A 19 -10.54 -11.84 -5.02
N ILE A 20 -11.46 -11.55 -4.09
CA ILE A 20 -11.42 -10.31 -3.29
C ILE A 20 -10.12 -10.21 -2.48
N ILE A 21 -9.64 -11.31 -1.88
CA ILE A 21 -8.38 -11.31 -1.12
C ILE A 21 -7.19 -11.01 -2.03
N ILE A 22 -7.14 -11.62 -3.22
CA ILE A 22 -6.06 -11.39 -4.21
C ILE A 22 -6.09 -9.93 -4.70
N ASP A 23 -7.28 -9.39 -4.98
CA ASP A 23 -7.43 -8.00 -5.41
C ASP A 23 -6.94 -7.02 -4.33
N LEU A 24 -7.26 -7.28 -3.05
CA LEU A 24 -6.76 -6.50 -1.92
C LEU A 24 -5.24 -6.60 -1.77
N GLU A 25 -4.65 -7.78 -1.96
CA GLU A 25 -3.20 -7.98 -1.90
C GLU A 25 -2.50 -7.18 -3.01
N ILE A 26 -3.00 -7.24 -4.24
CA ILE A 26 -2.47 -6.48 -5.39
C ILE A 26 -2.59 -4.98 -5.13
N LEU A 27 -3.71 -4.52 -4.59
CA LEU A 27 -3.91 -3.12 -4.22
C LEU A 27 -2.89 -2.65 -3.17
N MET A 28 -2.70 -3.43 -2.11
CA MET A 28 -1.73 -3.12 -1.05
C MET A 28 -0.29 -3.10 -1.58
N LEU A 29 0.04 -4.03 -2.48
CA LEU A 29 1.35 -4.08 -3.13
C LEU A 29 1.59 -2.81 -3.97
N LEU A 30 0.63 -2.42 -4.80
CA LEU A 30 0.70 -1.21 -5.64
C LEU A 30 0.87 0.06 -4.80
N LEU A 31 0.08 0.21 -3.74
CA LEU A 31 0.18 1.33 -2.82
C LEU A 31 1.55 1.36 -2.14
N GLY A 32 2.02 0.21 -1.64
CA GLY A 32 3.36 0.09 -1.03
C GLY A 32 4.49 0.50 -1.98
N PHE A 33 4.45 0.05 -3.24
CA PHE A 33 5.41 0.45 -4.26
C PHE A 33 5.37 1.95 -4.55
N LEU A 34 4.17 2.53 -4.65
CA LEU A 34 4.01 3.96 -4.87
C LEU A 34 4.63 4.78 -3.73
N PHE A 35 4.37 4.41 -2.46
CA PHE A 35 4.98 5.09 -1.31
C PHE A 35 6.49 4.98 -1.29
N PHE A 36 6.99 3.78 -1.55
CA PHE A 36 8.41 3.55 -1.59
C PHE A 36 9.08 4.41 -2.68
N HIS A 37 8.48 4.45 -3.87
CA HIS A 37 8.95 5.26 -4.99
C HIS A 37 8.96 6.76 -4.63
N ILE A 38 7.86 7.29 -4.09
CA ILE A 38 7.76 8.70 -3.70
C ILE A 38 8.81 9.03 -2.62
N SER A 39 8.94 8.18 -1.59
CA SER A 39 9.89 8.40 -0.51
C SER A 39 11.34 8.43 -1.02
N LEU A 40 11.71 7.54 -1.93
CA LEU A 40 13.03 7.56 -2.57
C LEU A 40 13.23 8.82 -3.40
N GLY A 41 12.24 9.21 -4.20
CA GLY A 41 12.29 10.43 -5.00
C GLY A 41 12.53 11.68 -4.14
N LEU A 42 11.81 11.81 -3.02
CA LEU A 42 12.00 12.92 -2.08
C LEU A 42 13.39 12.89 -1.43
N ILE A 43 13.89 11.72 -1.04
CA ILE A 43 15.24 11.58 -0.48
C ILE A 43 16.29 12.02 -1.52
N THR A 44 16.14 11.64 -2.78
CA THR A 44 17.04 12.07 -3.87
C THR A 44 17.02 13.59 -4.03
N ILE A 45 15.84 14.21 -4.08
CA ILE A 45 15.70 15.67 -4.13
C ILE A 45 16.40 16.35 -2.94
N LEU A 46 16.22 15.83 -1.72
CA LEU A 46 16.90 16.37 -0.55
C LEU A 46 18.44 16.22 -0.63
N ASN A 47 18.92 15.13 -1.23
CA ASN A 47 20.35 14.92 -1.41
C ASN A 47 20.95 15.88 -2.44
N ASP A 48 20.22 16.14 -3.52
CA ASP A 48 20.71 16.97 -4.63
C ASP A 48 20.67 18.46 -4.30
N TYR A 49 19.61 18.92 -3.63
CA TYR A 49 19.36 20.36 -3.47
C TYR A 49 19.61 20.91 -2.06
N ILE A 50 19.73 20.07 -1.02
CA ILE A 50 19.87 20.55 0.37
C ILE A 50 21.21 20.17 0.95
N HIS A 51 22.08 21.17 1.07
CA HIS A 51 23.43 21.02 1.60
C HIS A 51 23.55 21.36 3.10
N ILE A 52 22.55 22.04 3.68
CA ILE A 52 22.55 22.36 5.11
C ILE A 52 22.06 21.16 5.91
N LYS A 53 22.97 20.49 6.62
CA LYS A 53 22.70 19.25 7.38
C LYS A 53 21.51 19.35 8.34
N LYS A 54 21.36 20.47 9.06
CA LYS A 54 20.24 20.68 10.00
C LYS A 54 18.89 20.66 9.29
N ILE A 55 18.78 21.36 8.17
CA ILE A 55 17.55 21.44 7.35
C ILE A 55 17.24 20.06 6.76
N LYS A 56 18.26 19.37 6.23
CA LYS A 56 18.11 18.02 5.67
C LYS A 56 17.57 17.02 6.68
N ILE A 57 18.06 17.05 7.93
CA ILE A 57 17.57 16.17 9.00
C ILE A 57 16.09 16.45 9.30
N ILE A 58 15.71 17.73 9.44
CA ILE A 58 14.31 18.12 9.70
C ILE A 58 13.40 17.60 8.58
N LEU A 59 13.80 17.77 7.32
CA LEU A 59 13.01 17.33 6.17
C LEU A 59 12.92 15.80 6.09
N LEU A 60 13.98 15.07 6.42
CA LEU A 60 13.92 13.60 6.50
C LEU A 60 12.95 13.12 7.59
N ILE A 61 12.89 13.82 8.73
CA ILE A 61 11.91 13.54 9.79
C ILE A 61 10.50 13.81 9.28
N LEU A 62 10.27 14.94 8.59
CA LEU A 62 8.96 15.27 8.03
C LEU A 62 8.53 14.25 6.96
N ILE A 63 9.42 13.79 6.09
CA ILE A 63 9.12 12.71 5.14
C ILE A 63 8.64 11.46 5.88
N ARG A 64 9.34 11.05 6.96
CA ARG A 64 8.93 9.89 7.76
C ARG A 64 7.56 10.07 8.40
N ILE A 65 7.29 11.24 9.01
CA ILE A 65 5.98 11.55 9.59
C ILE A 65 4.90 11.51 8.50
N SER A 66 5.15 12.11 7.33
CA SER A 66 4.20 12.10 6.22
C SER A 66 3.89 10.69 5.71
N ASN A 67 4.89 9.81 5.62
CA ASN A 67 4.68 8.42 5.24
C ASN A 67 3.80 7.68 6.25
N ILE A 68 3.97 7.93 7.56
CA ILE A 68 3.13 7.35 8.61
C ILE A 68 1.70 7.87 8.48
N GLU A 69 1.50 9.19 8.35
CA GLU A 69 0.16 9.77 8.20
C GLU A 69 -0.57 9.25 6.96
N ILE A 70 0.10 9.20 5.80
CA ILE A 70 -0.54 8.69 4.59
C ILE A 70 -0.88 7.20 4.73
N SER A 71 0.00 6.40 5.36
CA SER A 71 -0.29 5.00 5.64
C SER A 71 -1.52 4.83 6.55
N ARG A 72 -1.70 5.71 7.55
CA ARG A 72 -2.88 5.74 8.42
C ARG A 72 -4.13 6.03 7.62
N TYR A 73 -4.13 7.05 6.77
CA TYR A 73 -5.29 7.40 5.94
C TYR A 73 -5.67 6.29 4.95
N ILE A 74 -4.70 5.53 4.45
CA ILE A 74 -4.98 4.37 3.60
C ILE A 74 -5.63 3.24 4.39
N LEU A 75 -5.13 2.96 5.60
CA LEU A 75 -5.75 1.98 6.47
C LEU A 75 -7.18 2.38 6.85
N GLU A 76 -7.42 3.68 7.10
CA GLU A 76 -8.76 4.23 7.34
C GLU A 76 -9.68 4.16 6.12
N LEU A 77 -9.13 4.19 4.90
CA LEU A 77 -9.93 3.99 3.68
C LEU A 77 -10.33 2.51 3.49
N LEU A 78 -9.51 1.59 3.99
CA LEU A 78 -9.69 0.14 3.82
C LEU A 78 -10.56 -0.51 4.92
N LEU A 79 -10.64 0.12 6.10
CA LEU A 79 -11.37 -0.35 7.29
C LEU A 79 -12.65 0.45 7.53
#